data_AF-A0A9D7CW07-F1
#
_entry.id   AF-A0A9D7CW07-F1
#
_cell.length_a   1.000
_cell.length_b   1.000
_cell.length_c   1.000
_cell.angle_alpha   90.00
_cell.angle_beta   90.00
_cell.angle_gamma   90.00
#
_symmetry.space_group_name_H-M   'P 1'
#
loop_
_entity.id
_entity.type
_entity.pdbx_description
1 polymer ?
#
loop_
_entity_poly.entity_id
_entity_poly.type
_entity_poly.pdbx_seq_one_letter_code
_entity_poly.pdbx_strand_id
1 'polypeptide(L)'
;MFTLQSSRLALILALCVPALACGGTPEEVAQEEAAAESEAELNARTARFETFVGFDGKSYFELIAGNGKNVLRSEGYASHSNAERGIEGLMRVGQDASAYRIKEAKNGEFYFNVVAKNGETVSSSELYGTASNAQRGARTARALLVALGHPVTAPAPKTPRFELYRDAQNKARFRLRAANGELVLSSQAYASKASAHNGIASVVENGQDSLRFDLIEGDEGSVRIRLLALNGAIVAHGESYASRFNAERAVARIGELLADGVPVVEQ
;
A
#
# COMPACT_ATOMS: atom_id res chain seq x y z
N MET A 1 -39.50 -27.31 -4.97
CA MET A 1 -39.24 -27.43 -3.53
C MET A 1 -38.68 -26.07 -3.08
N PHE A 2 -39.49 -25.28 -2.37
CA PHE A 2 -39.22 -23.98 -1.68
C PHE A 2 -38.46 -22.87 -2.45
N THR A 3 -39.05 -21.79 -3.00
CA THR A 3 -39.67 -20.56 -2.41
C THR A 3 -38.96 -19.91 -1.21
N LEU A 4 -38.50 -18.66 -1.37
CA LEU A 4 -38.91 -17.40 -0.67
C LEU A 4 -37.86 -16.30 -0.99
N GLN A 5 -38.17 -15.12 -1.55
CA GLN A 5 -38.90 -13.96 -0.99
C GLN A 5 -38.08 -13.32 0.17
N SER A 6 -37.79 -12.01 0.23
CA SER A 6 -38.65 -10.85 0.02
C SER A 6 -37.83 -9.58 -0.15
N SER A 7 -38.18 -8.79 -1.16
CA SER A 7 -38.00 -7.34 -1.16
C SER A 7 -38.96 -6.73 -0.10
N ARG A 8 -38.54 -5.69 0.63
CA ARG A 8 -39.47 -4.80 1.36
C ARG A 8 -38.97 -3.36 1.24
N LEU A 9 -39.57 -2.63 0.29
CA LEU A 9 -39.70 -1.17 0.35
C LEU A 9 -40.55 -0.81 1.57
N ALA A 10 -40.05 0.04 2.45
CA ALA A 10 -40.85 0.72 3.45
C ALA A 10 -41.21 2.12 2.92
N LEU A 11 -42.47 2.25 2.52
CA LEU A 11 -43.19 3.49 2.27
C LEU A 11 -43.48 4.16 3.62
N ILE A 12 -42.94 5.34 3.90
CA ILE A 12 -43.39 6.17 5.04
C ILE A 12 -44.13 7.39 4.49
N LEU A 13 -45.40 7.39 4.84
CA LEU A 13 -46.47 8.31 4.49
C LEU A 13 -46.25 9.67 5.16
N ALA A 14 -46.20 10.74 4.36
CA ALA A 14 -46.23 12.11 4.85
C ALA A 14 -47.63 12.44 5.41
N LEU A 15 -47.72 12.74 6.70
CA LEU A 15 -48.90 13.33 7.33
C LEU A 15 -48.67 14.83 7.51
N CYS A 16 -49.46 15.60 6.75
CA CYS A 16 -49.61 17.03 6.87
C CYS A 16 -50.72 17.33 7.88
N VAL A 17 -50.44 18.15 8.90
CA VAL A 17 -51.46 18.90 9.66
C VAL A 17 -50.89 20.29 9.97
N PRO A 18 -51.64 21.40 9.76
CA PRO A 18 -51.17 22.76 10.00
C PRO A 18 -51.67 23.32 11.36
N ALA A 19 -50.93 24.27 11.95
CA ALA A 19 -51.43 25.58 12.41
C ALA A 19 -50.47 26.28 13.41
N LEU A 20 -50.44 27.62 13.29
CA LEU A 20 -49.69 28.63 14.05
C LEU A 20 -50.01 28.71 15.56
N ALA A 21 -49.01 29.05 16.39
CA ALA A 21 -49.15 29.97 17.53
C ALA A 21 -47.76 30.49 18.04
N CYS A 22 -47.69 31.77 18.40
CA CYS A 22 -46.52 32.49 18.96
C CYS A 22 -46.29 32.21 20.46
N GLY A 23 -45.02 32.22 20.89
CA GLY A 23 -44.57 32.70 22.21
C GLY A 23 -43.89 31.68 23.15
N GLY A 24 -42.67 32.01 23.61
CA GLY A 24 -42.03 31.45 24.82
C GLY A 24 -40.74 30.64 24.60
N THR A 25 -39.62 31.13 25.13
CA THR A 25 -38.42 30.34 25.49
C THR A 25 -38.53 29.89 26.96
N PRO A 26 -37.71 28.96 27.51
CA PRO A 26 -36.68 28.07 26.92
C PRO A 26 -36.84 26.58 27.34
N GLU A 27 -35.90 25.74 26.92
CA GLU A 27 -35.45 24.50 27.60
C GLU A 27 -36.01 23.13 27.12
N GLU A 28 -35.06 22.22 26.85
CA GLU A 28 -35.15 20.76 26.63
C GLU A 28 -36.06 20.21 25.52
N VAL A 29 -35.45 19.72 24.43
CA VAL A 29 -35.15 18.27 24.32
C VAL A 29 -33.95 18.08 23.39
N ALA A 30 -32.88 17.51 23.92
CA ALA A 30 -31.76 17.00 23.14
C ALA A 30 -32.25 15.85 22.24
N GLN A 31 -32.20 16.05 20.93
CA GLN A 31 -32.27 14.94 19.98
C GLN A 31 -30.85 14.55 19.62
N GLU A 32 -30.41 13.49 20.27
CA GLU A 32 -29.24 12.70 19.95
C GLU A 32 -29.49 12.03 18.58
N GLU A 33 -29.20 12.77 17.51
CA GLU A 33 -29.14 12.22 16.15
C GLU A 33 -27.86 11.41 16.01
N ALA A 34 -27.94 10.12 16.34
CA ALA A 34 -26.97 9.14 15.88
C ALA A 34 -27.09 9.03 14.34
N ALA A 35 -26.34 9.86 13.63
CA ALA A 35 -26.18 9.77 12.19
C ALA A 35 -25.64 8.37 11.85
N ALA A 36 -26.37 7.63 11.00
CA ALA A 36 -25.88 6.39 10.42
C ALA A 36 -24.59 6.69 9.65
N GLU A 37 -23.45 6.28 10.21
CA GLU A 37 -22.14 6.41 9.57
C GLU A 37 -22.19 5.73 8.19
N SER A 38 -21.73 6.43 7.16
CA SER A 38 -21.78 5.89 5.80
C SER A 38 -20.92 4.62 5.68
N GLU A 39 -21.28 3.66 4.82
CA GLU A 39 -20.41 2.48 4.56
C GLU A 39 -18.99 2.89 4.15
N ALA A 40 -18.82 4.08 3.55
CA ALA A 40 -17.52 4.67 3.24
C ALA A 40 -16.75 5.13 4.50
N GLU A 41 -17.42 5.68 5.52
CA GLU A 41 -16.84 5.97 6.84
C GLU A 41 -16.57 4.71 7.65
N LEU A 42 -17.45 3.71 7.56
CA LEU A 42 -17.27 2.41 8.21
C LEU A 42 -16.07 1.65 7.60
N ASN A 43 -15.94 1.64 6.27
CA ASN A 43 -14.79 1.09 5.56
C ASN A 43 -13.52 1.95 5.73
N ALA A 44 -13.65 3.24 6.01
CA ALA A 44 -12.52 4.08 6.41
C ALA A 44 -12.10 3.85 7.88
N ARG A 45 -12.88 3.10 8.66
CA ARG A 45 -12.56 2.70 10.05
C ARG A 45 -12.12 1.25 10.20
N THR A 46 -12.33 0.40 9.19
CA THR A 46 -11.69 -0.91 9.17
C THR A 46 -10.24 -0.75 8.72
N ALA A 47 -9.32 -1.33 9.46
CA ALA A 47 -7.93 -1.44 9.08
C ALA A 47 -7.39 -2.81 9.47
N ARG A 48 -6.25 -3.18 8.91
CA ARG A 48 -5.48 -4.35 9.34
C ARG A 48 -4.01 -4.10 9.09
N PHE A 49 -3.18 -4.86 9.79
CA PHE A 49 -1.78 -4.99 9.45
C PHE A 49 -1.59 -6.12 8.45
N GLU A 50 -0.87 -5.82 7.39
CA GLU A 50 -0.36 -6.82 6.47
C GLU A 50 1.12 -7.02 6.68
N THR A 51 1.56 -8.27 6.82
CA THR A 51 2.98 -8.63 7.01
C THR A 51 3.53 -9.35 5.78
N PHE A 52 4.79 -9.11 5.46
CA PHE A 52 5.46 -9.75 4.33
C PHE A 52 6.98 -9.79 4.49
N VAL A 53 7.64 -10.55 3.61
CA VAL A 53 9.11 -10.55 3.48
C VAL A 53 9.46 -9.87 2.16
N GLY A 54 10.21 -8.78 2.22
CA GLY A 54 10.66 -8.02 1.05
C GLY A 54 11.72 -8.79 0.25
N PHE A 55 12.09 -8.26 -0.92
CA PHE A 55 13.12 -8.86 -1.78
C PHE A 55 14.53 -8.82 -1.16
N ASP A 56 14.75 -7.92 -0.21
CA ASP A 56 15.98 -7.88 0.59
C ASP A 56 16.02 -8.97 1.69
N GLY A 57 14.96 -9.76 1.83
CA GLY A 57 14.82 -10.83 2.82
C GLY A 57 14.41 -10.35 4.22
N LYS A 58 14.15 -9.06 4.41
CA LYS A 58 13.66 -8.52 5.69
C LYS A 58 12.15 -8.66 5.79
N SER A 59 11.67 -8.72 7.03
CA SER A 59 10.24 -8.74 7.34
C SER A 59 9.71 -7.33 7.55
N TYR A 60 8.54 -7.04 7.00
CA TYR A 60 7.89 -5.73 7.07
C TYR A 60 6.43 -5.89 7.52
N PHE A 61 5.84 -4.79 7.97
CA PHE A 61 4.41 -4.65 8.06
C PHE A 61 3.91 -3.34 7.45
N GLU A 62 2.66 -3.35 7.00
CA GLU A 62 1.94 -2.18 6.50
C GLU A 62 0.58 -2.07 7.19
N LEU A 63 0.16 -0.85 7.53
CA LEU A 63 -1.22 -0.58 7.96
C LEU A 63 -2.06 -0.31 6.71
N ILE A 64 -3.03 -1.17 6.45
CA ILE A 64 -3.92 -1.09 5.31
C ILE A 64 -5.29 -0.59 5.78
N ALA A 65 -5.77 0.52 5.20
CA ALA A 65 -7.14 0.99 5.41
C ALA A 65 -8.15 0.09 4.69
N GLY A 66 -9.43 0.15 5.06
CA GLY A 66 -10.46 -0.74 4.51
C GLY A 66 -10.71 -0.56 3.02
N ASN A 67 -10.27 0.56 2.42
CA ASN A 67 -10.21 0.75 0.98
C ASN A 67 -9.03 0.04 0.29
N GLY A 68 -8.23 -0.73 1.03
CA GLY A 68 -7.07 -1.48 0.55
C GLY A 68 -5.81 -0.64 0.32
N LYS A 69 -5.79 0.65 0.68
CA LYS A 69 -4.61 1.51 0.52
C LYS A 69 -3.70 1.41 1.74
N ASN A 70 -2.40 1.40 1.47
CA ASN A 70 -1.36 1.55 2.48
C ASN A 70 -1.46 2.95 3.10
N VAL A 71 -1.40 2.99 4.43
CA VAL A 71 -1.37 4.22 5.24
C VAL A 71 -0.02 4.41 5.92
N LEU A 72 0.58 3.32 6.42
CA LEU A 72 1.87 3.30 7.09
C LEU A 72 2.65 2.06 6.69
N ARG A 73 3.97 2.21 6.61
CA ARG A 73 4.91 1.10 6.37
C ARG A 73 6.03 1.13 7.39
N SER A 74 6.41 -0.06 7.88
CA SER A 74 7.54 -0.22 8.78
C SER A 74 8.88 -0.15 8.06
N GLU A 75 9.95 0.01 8.82
CA GLU A 75 11.29 -0.40 8.35
C GLU A 75 11.42 -1.93 8.26
N GLY A 76 12.53 -2.40 7.71
CA GLY A 76 12.80 -3.83 7.55
C GLY A 76 13.36 -4.48 8.81
N TYR A 77 12.66 -5.47 9.34
CA TYR A 77 13.06 -6.27 10.49
C TYR A 77 13.80 -7.55 10.08
N ALA A 78 14.66 -8.05 10.97
CA ALA A 78 15.40 -9.31 10.73
C ALA A 78 14.52 -10.57 10.72
N SER A 79 13.29 -10.52 11.25
CA SER A 79 12.39 -11.69 11.32
C SER A 79 10.93 -11.29 11.45
N HIS A 80 10.03 -12.24 11.16
CA HIS A 80 8.58 -12.05 11.29
C HIS A 80 8.19 -11.69 12.73
N SER A 81 8.72 -12.40 13.73
CA SER A 81 8.48 -12.09 15.15
C SER A 81 8.95 -10.68 15.55
N ASN A 82 10.03 -10.17 14.96
CA ASN A 82 10.45 -8.78 15.19
C ASN A 82 9.43 -7.79 14.58
N ALA A 83 8.89 -8.09 13.41
CA ALA A 83 7.86 -7.26 12.78
C ALA A 83 6.55 -7.25 13.59
N GLU A 84 6.13 -8.39 14.15
CA GLU A 84 4.96 -8.47 15.05
C GLU A 84 5.14 -7.60 16.30
N ARG A 85 6.33 -7.63 16.92
CA ARG A 85 6.65 -6.70 18.03
C ARG A 85 6.67 -5.23 17.59
N GLY A 86 7.07 -4.96 16.35
CA GLY A 86 6.97 -3.64 15.73
C GLY A 86 5.52 -3.16 15.62
N ILE A 87 4.59 -4.04 15.25
CA ILE A 87 3.15 -3.75 15.20
C ILE A 87 2.62 -3.39 16.59
N GLU A 88 2.96 -4.16 17.62
CA GLU A 88 2.59 -3.84 19.00
C GLU A 88 3.14 -2.48 19.45
N GLY A 89 4.38 -2.18 19.07
CA GLY A 89 5.01 -0.88 19.29
C GLY A 89 4.23 0.25 18.64
N LEU A 90 3.89 0.10 17.35
CA LEU A 90 3.11 1.07 16.60
C LEU A 90 1.72 1.28 17.21
N MET A 91 1.01 0.21 17.58
CA MET A 91 -0.30 0.29 18.22
C MET A 91 -0.26 1.08 19.54
N ARG A 92 0.85 0.97 20.28
CA ARG A 92 1.02 1.70 21.55
C ARG A 92 1.31 3.18 21.34
N VAL A 93 2.17 3.53 20.38
CA VAL A 93 2.63 4.92 20.20
C VAL A 93 1.74 5.72 19.25
N GLY A 94 1.18 5.08 18.22
CA GLY A 94 0.44 5.75 17.15
C GLY A 94 -0.96 6.22 17.55
N GLN A 95 -1.43 5.87 18.75
CA GLN A 95 -2.66 6.48 19.29
C GLN A 95 -2.43 7.91 19.78
N ASP A 96 -1.18 8.27 20.09
CA ASP A 96 -0.79 9.59 20.54
C ASP A 96 -0.56 10.52 19.33
N ALA A 97 -1.31 11.62 19.27
CA ALA A 97 -1.11 12.64 18.24
C ALA A 97 0.31 13.24 18.28
N SER A 98 0.94 13.26 19.45
CA SER A 98 2.31 13.75 19.63
C SER A 98 3.38 12.80 19.06
N ALA A 99 3.03 11.60 18.61
CA ALA A 99 3.95 10.68 17.95
C ALA A 99 4.17 10.99 16.46
N TYR A 100 3.36 11.86 15.86
CA TYR A 100 3.41 12.13 14.42
C TYR A 100 4.35 13.30 14.10
N ARG A 101 5.24 13.11 13.12
CA ARG A 101 6.18 14.13 12.64
C ARG A 101 6.01 14.30 11.14
N ILE A 102 5.47 15.44 10.70
CA ILE A 102 5.44 15.80 9.27
C ILE A 102 6.84 16.20 8.84
N LYS A 103 7.30 15.71 7.69
CA LYS A 103 8.62 15.98 7.11
C LYS A 103 8.49 16.30 5.62
N GLU A 104 9.44 17.06 5.12
CA GLU A 104 9.60 17.35 3.70
C GLU A 104 10.76 16.53 3.14
N ALA A 105 10.55 15.90 1.99
CA ALA A 105 11.55 15.15 1.25
C ALA A 105 12.35 16.09 0.34
N LYS A 106 13.51 15.63 -0.15
CA LYS A 106 14.41 16.44 -1.00
C LYS A 106 13.75 16.91 -2.31
N ASN A 107 12.69 16.24 -2.75
CA ASN A 107 11.93 16.57 -3.95
C ASN A 107 10.76 17.54 -3.69
N GLY A 108 10.62 18.07 -2.46
CA GLY A 108 9.55 18.99 -2.06
C GLY A 108 8.22 18.32 -1.70
N GLU A 109 8.14 16.98 -1.79
CA GLU A 109 6.96 16.24 -1.32
C GLU A 109 7.02 16.03 0.20
N PHE A 110 5.87 15.76 0.81
CA PHE A 110 5.72 15.65 2.26
C PHE A 110 5.39 14.23 2.67
N TYR A 111 5.86 13.80 3.82
CA TYR A 111 5.46 12.53 4.44
C TYR A 111 5.36 12.73 5.94
N PHE A 112 4.96 11.70 6.67
CA PHE A 112 5.00 11.72 8.11
C PHE A 112 5.58 10.43 8.68
N ASN A 113 6.31 10.58 9.78
CA ASN A 113 6.79 9.46 10.58
C ASN A 113 5.95 9.34 11.85
N VAL A 114 5.72 8.10 12.28
CA VAL A 114 5.30 7.80 13.65
C VAL A 114 6.56 7.46 14.43
N VAL A 115 6.82 8.23 15.49
CA VAL A 115 8.02 8.08 16.31
C VAL A 115 7.66 7.59 17.71
N ALA A 116 8.52 6.73 18.26
CA ALA A 116 8.44 6.33 19.66
C ALA A 116 8.95 7.46 20.58
N LYS A 117 8.75 7.33 21.89
CA LYS A 117 9.15 8.34 22.89
C LYS A 117 10.66 8.61 22.92
N ASN A 118 11.46 7.63 22.52
CA ASN A 118 12.91 7.75 22.37
C ASN A 118 13.33 8.49 21.06
N GLY A 119 12.37 8.88 20.21
CA GLY A 119 12.61 9.56 18.93
C GLY A 119 12.83 8.62 17.74
N GLU A 120 12.86 7.31 17.95
CA GLU A 120 13.02 6.30 16.90
C GLU A 120 11.80 6.25 15.99
N THR A 121 12.01 6.13 14.68
CA THR A 121 10.90 6.02 13.72
C THR A 121 10.39 4.58 13.70
N VAL A 122 9.11 4.39 13.99
CA VAL A 122 8.46 3.08 13.99
C VAL A 122 7.87 2.75 12.61
N SER A 123 7.32 3.77 11.95
CA SER A 123 6.74 3.64 10.61
C SER A 123 6.69 4.98 9.90
N SER A 124 6.62 4.94 8.58
CA SER A 124 6.53 6.11 7.71
C SER A 124 5.35 5.99 6.75
N SER A 125 4.78 7.12 6.35
CA SER A 125 3.77 7.18 5.30
C SER A 125 4.40 7.19 3.90
N GLU A 126 3.55 7.06 2.87
CA GLU A 126 3.90 7.48 1.50
C GLU A 126 4.13 9.00 1.40
N LEU A 127 4.62 9.43 0.23
CA LEU A 127 4.77 10.84 -0.11
C LEU A 127 3.44 11.47 -0.51
N TYR A 128 3.30 12.75 -0.19
CA TYR A 128 2.14 13.59 -0.47
C TYR A 128 2.60 14.87 -1.12
N GLY A 129 1.86 15.35 -2.13
CA GLY A 129 2.21 16.62 -2.79
C GLY A 129 2.11 17.87 -1.91
N THR A 130 1.51 17.81 -0.71
CA THR A 130 1.40 18.96 0.20
C THR A 130 1.47 18.56 1.68
N ALA A 131 1.96 19.47 2.53
CA ALA A 131 1.96 19.30 3.98
C ALA A 131 0.55 19.09 4.56
N SER A 132 -0.46 19.76 4.00
CA SER A 132 -1.86 19.62 4.43
C SER A 132 -2.41 18.21 4.14
N ASN A 133 -2.04 17.61 3.01
CA ASN A 133 -2.36 16.22 2.69
C ASN A 133 -1.68 15.26 3.68
N ALA A 134 -0.39 15.45 3.96
CA ALA A 134 0.34 14.62 4.93
C ALA A 134 -0.28 14.72 6.34
N GLN A 135 -0.68 15.91 6.78
CA GLN A 135 -1.39 16.10 8.05
C GLN A 135 -2.74 15.40 8.10
N ARG A 136 -3.50 15.40 6.99
CA ARG A 136 -4.74 14.61 6.88
C ARG A 136 -4.44 13.11 7.00
N GLY A 137 -3.44 12.63 6.26
CA GLY A 137 -2.99 11.24 6.33
C GLY A 137 -2.59 10.83 7.76
N ALA A 138 -1.85 11.67 8.49
CA ALA A 138 -1.47 11.42 9.87
C ALA A 138 -2.68 11.30 10.81
N ARG A 139 -3.69 12.17 10.65
CA ARG A 139 -4.95 12.08 11.42
C ARG A 139 -5.71 10.81 11.10
N THR A 140 -5.78 10.42 9.83
CA THR A 140 -6.41 9.16 9.40
C THR A 140 -5.67 7.96 9.98
N ALA A 141 -4.34 7.92 9.90
CA ALA A 141 -3.52 6.85 10.46
C ALA A 141 -3.77 6.68 11.97
N ARG A 142 -3.78 7.79 12.72
CA ARG A 142 -4.10 7.77 14.16
C ARG A 142 -5.51 7.24 14.40
N ALA A 143 -6.50 7.74 13.67
CA ALA A 143 -7.89 7.31 13.83
C ALA A 143 -8.04 5.80 13.59
N LEU A 144 -7.37 5.25 12.59
CA LEU A 144 -7.35 3.81 12.32
C LEU A 144 -6.72 3.01 13.48
N LEU A 145 -5.58 3.46 14.01
CA LEU A 145 -4.91 2.77 15.12
C LEU A 145 -5.75 2.82 16.41
N VAL A 146 -6.43 3.94 16.67
CA VAL A 146 -7.37 4.07 17.80
C VAL A 146 -8.58 3.16 17.59
N ALA A 147 -9.18 3.15 16.40
CA ALA A 147 -10.35 2.33 16.08
C ALA A 147 -10.05 0.82 16.14
N LEU A 148 -8.84 0.42 15.73
CA LEU A 148 -8.39 -0.98 15.81
C LEU A 148 -8.35 -1.49 17.26
N GLY A 149 -7.85 -0.70 18.21
CA GLY A 149 -7.72 -1.05 19.63
C GLY A 149 -6.70 -2.17 19.94
N HIS A 150 -6.55 -3.15 19.07
CA HIS A 150 -5.58 -4.23 19.12
C HIS A 150 -5.07 -4.56 17.69
N PRO A 151 -3.90 -5.20 17.56
CA PRO A 151 -3.44 -5.68 16.27
C PRO A 151 -4.46 -6.65 15.64
N VAL A 152 -4.80 -6.40 14.37
CA VAL A 152 -5.46 -7.37 13.48
C VAL A 152 -4.48 -7.61 12.35
N THR A 153 -3.86 -8.79 12.31
CA THR A 153 -2.77 -9.10 11.38
C THR A 153 -3.23 -10.11 10.33
N ALA A 154 -2.75 -9.94 9.11
CA ALA A 154 -2.87 -10.88 8.02
C ALA A 154 -1.54 -10.93 7.24
N PRO A 155 -1.24 -12.03 6.53
CA PRO A 155 -0.22 -11.97 5.49
C PRO A 155 -0.71 -11.06 4.36
N ALA A 156 0.20 -10.27 3.77
CA ALA A 156 -0.13 -9.47 2.59
C ALA A 156 -0.66 -10.38 1.46
N PRO A 157 -1.67 -9.94 0.67
CA PRO A 157 -2.23 -10.70 -0.43
C PRO A 157 -1.14 -11.22 -1.37
N LYS A 158 -1.21 -12.49 -1.75
CA LYS A 158 -0.19 -13.16 -2.57
C LYS A 158 -0.45 -13.02 -4.08
N THR A 159 -0.86 -11.85 -4.55
CA THR A 159 -1.12 -11.68 -5.99
C THR A 159 -0.08 -10.76 -6.62
N PRO A 160 1.07 -11.31 -7.06
CA PRO A 160 1.95 -10.55 -7.94
C PRO A 160 1.18 -10.13 -9.18
N ARG A 161 1.61 -9.03 -9.79
CA ARG A 161 1.01 -8.56 -11.04
C ARG A 161 2.01 -7.76 -11.84
N PHE A 162 1.88 -7.82 -13.15
CA PHE A 162 2.40 -6.78 -14.02
C PHE A 162 1.39 -5.65 -14.08
N GLU A 163 1.83 -4.42 -13.87
CA GLU A 163 1.03 -3.22 -14.14
C GLU A 163 1.53 -2.59 -15.44
N LEU A 164 0.66 -2.54 -16.44
CA LEU A 164 0.91 -1.94 -17.74
C LEU A 164 0.23 -0.57 -17.80
N TYR A 165 1.00 0.48 -18.06
CA TYR A 165 0.52 1.86 -17.98
C TYR A 165 1.17 2.74 -19.05
N ARG A 166 0.66 3.97 -19.22
CA ARG A 166 1.33 5.02 -20.02
C ARG A 166 1.99 6.04 -19.11
N ASP A 167 3.22 6.43 -19.44
CA ASP A 167 3.88 7.55 -18.76
C ASP A 167 3.36 8.90 -19.25
N ALA A 168 3.84 9.99 -18.63
CA ALA A 168 3.46 11.36 -18.99
C ALA A 168 3.81 11.74 -20.44
N GLN A 169 4.68 10.96 -21.10
CA GLN A 169 5.07 11.12 -22.50
C GLN A 169 4.29 10.16 -23.42
N ASN A 170 3.20 9.57 -22.95
CA ASN A 170 2.37 8.58 -23.65
C ASN A 170 3.10 7.30 -24.09
N LYS A 171 4.30 7.01 -23.54
CA LYS A 171 5.01 5.77 -23.82
C LYS A 171 4.46 4.65 -22.95
N ALA A 172 4.35 3.45 -23.54
CA ALA A 172 3.90 2.28 -22.80
C ALA A 172 5.04 1.78 -21.89
N ARG A 173 4.71 1.49 -20.63
CA ARG A 173 5.64 0.92 -19.65
C ARG A 173 4.95 -0.19 -18.88
N PHE A 174 5.73 -1.11 -18.37
CA PHE A 174 5.25 -2.06 -17.38
C PHE A 174 6.12 -2.05 -16.14
N ARG A 175 5.56 -2.52 -15.04
CA ARG A 175 6.29 -2.86 -13.83
C ARG A 175 5.80 -4.18 -13.27
N LEU A 176 6.71 -5.02 -12.82
CA LEU A 176 6.38 -6.19 -12.02
C LEU A 176 6.26 -5.74 -10.57
N ARG A 177 5.11 -6.01 -9.97
CA ARG A 177 4.92 -5.90 -8.54
C ARG A 177 4.82 -7.26 -7.92
N ALA A 178 5.43 -7.39 -6.74
CA ALA A 178 5.20 -8.55 -5.92
C ALA A 178 3.78 -8.58 -5.35
N ALA A 179 3.46 -9.71 -4.75
CA ALA A 179 2.28 -9.96 -3.94
C ALA A 179 1.87 -8.74 -3.08
N ASN A 180 2.80 -8.24 -2.28
CA ASN A 180 2.68 -7.09 -1.38
C ASN A 180 2.64 -5.73 -2.08
N GLY A 181 2.65 -5.67 -3.42
CA GLY A 181 2.68 -4.43 -4.18
C GLY A 181 4.05 -3.77 -4.31
N GLU A 182 5.12 -4.32 -3.73
CA GLU A 182 6.47 -3.78 -3.91
C GLU A 182 6.89 -3.80 -5.38
N LEU A 183 7.62 -2.77 -5.79
CA LEU A 183 8.17 -2.70 -7.13
C LEU A 183 9.37 -3.65 -7.25
N VAL A 184 9.27 -4.63 -8.14
CA VAL A 184 10.30 -5.66 -8.32
C VAL A 184 11.17 -5.35 -9.54
N LEU A 185 10.51 -5.13 -10.68
CA LEU A 185 11.14 -4.78 -11.94
C LEU A 185 10.36 -3.65 -12.60
N SER A 186 11.06 -2.74 -13.27
CA SER A 186 10.48 -1.69 -14.11
C SER A 186 11.04 -1.77 -15.51
N SER A 187 10.17 -1.60 -16.50
CA SER A 187 10.57 -1.59 -17.89
C SER A 187 11.14 -0.24 -18.33
N GLN A 188 11.82 -0.27 -19.47
CA GLN A 188 12.07 0.93 -20.25
C GLN A 188 10.77 1.41 -20.94
N ALA A 189 10.83 2.59 -21.55
CA ALA A 189 9.72 3.13 -22.33
C ALA A 189 9.60 2.41 -23.68
N TYR A 190 8.41 1.90 -23.99
CA TYR A 190 8.09 1.30 -25.28
C TYR A 190 7.25 2.24 -26.15
N ALA A 191 7.41 2.11 -27.47
CA ALA A 191 6.62 2.85 -28.44
C ALA A 191 5.14 2.43 -28.48
N SER A 192 4.83 1.18 -28.13
CA SER A 192 3.48 0.64 -28.18
C SER A 192 3.18 -0.31 -27.03
N LYS A 193 1.90 -0.47 -26.74
CA LYS A 193 1.38 -1.45 -25.76
C LYS A 193 1.77 -2.88 -26.13
N ALA A 194 1.69 -3.23 -27.42
CA ALA A 194 2.09 -4.54 -27.91
C ALA A 194 3.59 -4.81 -27.65
N SER A 195 4.46 -3.82 -27.88
CA SER A 195 5.88 -3.93 -27.57
C SER A 195 6.13 -4.11 -26.07
N ALA A 196 5.36 -3.45 -25.21
CA ALA A 196 5.45 -3.64 -23.76
C ALA A 196 4.97 -5.04 -23.32
N HIS A 197 3.92 -5.60 -23.94
CA HIS A 197 3.51 -7.00 -23.72
C HIS A 197 4.61 -7.99 -24.13
N ASN A 198 5.30 -7.75 -25.24
CA ASN A 198 6.46 -8.58 -25.62
C ASN A 198 7.60 -8.46 -24.60
N GLY A 199 7.79 -7.27 -24.03
CA GLY A 199 8.71 -7.07 -22.91
C GLY A 199 8.32 -7.88 -21.67
N ILE A 200 7.04 -7.89 -21.29
CA ILE A 200 6.52 -8.73 -20.19
C ILE A 200 6.78 -10.23 -20.48
N ALA A 201 6.46 -10.69 -21.70
CA ALA A 201 6.71 -12.08 -22.09
C ALA A 201 8.20 -12.43 -21.97
N SER A 202 9.10 -11.53 -22.39
CA SER A 202 10.53 -11.71 -22.22
C SER A 202 10.96 -11.72 -20.75
N VAL A 203 10.35 -10.91 -19.88
CA VAL A 203 10.61 -10.99 -18.43
C VAL A 203 10.20 -12.34 -17.86
N VAL A 204 9.04 -12.88 -18.24
CA VAL A 204 8.59 -14.21 -17.78
C VAL A 204 9.52 -15.31 -18.28
N GLU A 205 9.90 -15.28 -19.55
CA GLU A 205 10.78 -16.28 -20.18
C GLU A 205 12.20 -16.27 -19.58
N ASN A 206 12.77 -15.08 -19.38
CA ASN A 206 14.19 -14.93 -19.02
C ASN A 206 14.39 -14.75 -17.51
N GLY A 207 13.39 -14.24 -16.79
CA GLY A 207 13.51 -13.89 -15.37
C GLY A 207 13.56 -15.08 -14.41
N GLN A 208 13.30 -16.30 -14.90
CA GLN A 208 13.51 -17.53 -14.13
C GLN A 208 14.96 -18.05 -14.21
N ASP A 209 15.74 -17.59 -15.19
CA ASP A 209 17.15 -17.95 -15.36
C ASP A 209 18.05 -16.91 -14.68
N SER A 210 18.70 -17.29 -13.59
CA SER A 210 19.59 -16.39 -12.84
C SER A 210 20.76 -15.87 -13.67
N LEU A 211 21.16 -16.57 -14.74
CA LEU A 211 22.22 -16.15 -15.66
C LEU A 211 21.79 -14.99 -16.57
N ARG A 212 20.49 -14.68 -16.64
CA ARG A 212 19.95 -13.54 -17.41
C ARG A 212 19.97 -12.23 -16.63
N PHE A 213 20.44 -12.26 -15.39
CA PHE A 213 20.56 -11.06 -14.58
C PHE A 213 22.00 -10.53 -14.60
N ASP A 214 22.13 -9.28 -15.00
CA ASP A 214 23.36 -8.51 -14.88
C ASP A 214 23.32 -7.74 -13.54
N LEU A 215 24.30 -8.02 -12.68
CA LEU A 215 24.44 -7.41 -11.35
C LEU A 215 25.55 -6.38 -11.40
N ILE A 216 25.16 -5.11 -11.37
CA ILE A 216 26.07 -3.99 -11.59
C ILE A 216 26.37 -3.32 -10.26
N GLU A 217 27.63 -3.34 -9.86
CA GLU A 217 28.11 -2.61 -8.69
C GLU A 217 28.06 -1.10 -8.96
N GLY A 218 27.50 -0.37 -7.99
CA GLY A 218 27.51 1.08 -7.92
C GLY A 218 28.37 1.55 -6.75
N ASP A 219 28.15 2.80 -6.34
CA ASP A 219 28.88 3.41 -5.24
C ASP A 219 28.59 2.70 -3.91
N GLU A 220 29.56 2.76 -3.00
CA GLU A 220 29.45 2.24 -1.62
C GLU A 220 29.03 0.74 -1.54
N GLY A 221 29.35 -0.06 -2.56
CA GLY A 221 29.02 -1.49 -2.61
C GLY A 221 27.55 -1.79 -2.92
N SER A 222 26.78 -0.78 -3.31
CA SER A 222 25.41 -0.99 -3.79
C SER A 222 25.40 -1.78 -5.11
N VAL A 223 24.37 -2.58 -5.35
CA VAL A 223 24.25 -3.44 -6.53
C VAL A 223 22.90 -3.27 -7.19
N ARG A 224 22.88 -2.96 -8.48
CA ARG A 224 21.68 -2.83 -9.30
C ARG A 224 21.46 -4.07 -10.14
N ILE A 225 20.19 -4.44 -10.30
CA ILE A 225 19.78 -5.58 -11.11
C ILE A 225 19.31 -5.11 -12.49
N ARG A 226 19.74 -5.79 -13.56
CA ARG A 226 19.14 -5.68 -14.90
C ARG A 226 18.79 -7.08 -15.40
N LEU A 227 17.61 -7.23 -15.99
CA LEU A 227 17.22 -8.45 -16.67
C LEU A 227 17.46 -8.32 -18.18
N LEU A 228 18.12 -9.32 -18.75
CA LEU A 228 18.49 -9.38 -20.16
C LEU A 228 17.62 -10.40 -20.91
N ALA A 229 17.25 -10.06 -22.14
CA ALA A 229 16.70 -11.02 -23.10
C ALA A 229 17.80 -11.94 -23.66
N LEU A 230 17.38 -12.97 -24.40
CA LEU A 230 18.29 -13.91 -25.10
C LEU A 230 19.34 -13.21 -25.98
N ASN A 231 18.96 -12.11 -26.63
CA ASN A 231 19.84 -11.32 -27.49
C ASN A 231 20.72 -10.30 -26.74
N GLY A 232 20.70 -10.31 -25.40
CA GLY A 232 21.46 -9.40 -24.55
C GLY A 232 20.82 -8.02 -24.36
N ALA A 233 19.65 -7.74 -24.96
CA ALA A 233 18.95 -6.49 -24.72
C ALA A 233 18.40 -6.41 -23.30
N ILE A 234 18.48 -5.23 -22.67
CA ILE A 234 17.88 -5.00 -21.36
C ILE A 234 16.36 -4.91 -21.51
N VAL A 235 15.62 -5.75 -20.79
CA VAL A 235 14.15 -5.76 -20.82
C VAL A 235 13.54 -5.12 -19.58
N ALA A 236 14.22 -5.20 -18.44
CA ALA A 236 13.78 -4.56 -17.22
C ALA A 236 14.95 -4.25 -16.27
N HIS A 237 14.70 -3.31 -15.37
CA HIS A 237 15.61 -2.90 -14.31
C HIS A 237 14.98 -3.20 -12.94
N GLY A 238 15.76 -3.76 -12.03
CA GLY A 238 15.38 -3.90 -10.62
C GLY A 238 15.88 -2.75 -9.76
N GLU A 239 15.56 -2.81 -8.47
CA GLU A 239 16.03 -1.85 -7.46
C GLU A 239 17.54 -1.99 -7.18
N SER A 240 18.08 -1.02 -6.45
CA SER A 240 19.45 -1.08 -5.89
C SER A 240 19.42 -1.77 -4.53
N TYR A 241 20.36 -2.67 -4.30
CA TYR A 241 20.55 -3.38 -3.03
C TYR A 241 21.85 -2.94 -2.38
N ALA A 242 21.93 -3.01 -1.05
CA ALA A 242 23.13 -2.60 -0.32
C ALA A 242 24.35 -3.56 -0.49
N SER A 243 24.15 -4.73 -1.10
CA SER A 243 25.23 -5.70 -1.33
C SER A 243 24.89 -6.67 -2.46
N ARG A 244 25.93 -7.29 -3.04
CA ARG A 244 25.81 -8.36 -4.05
C ARG A 244 24.99 -9.54 -3.55
N PHE A 245 25.20 -9.94 -2.30
CA PHE A 245 24.46 -11.03 -1.67
C PHE A 245 22.95 -10.75 -1.59
N ASN A 246 22.56 -9.52 -1.25
CA ASN A 246 21.14 -9.14 -1.22
C ASN A 246 20.55 -9.11 -2.64
N ALA A 247 21.32 -8.65 -3.64
CA ALA A 247 20.88 -8.65 -5.03
C ALA A 247 20.70 -10.08 -5.57
N GLU A 248 21.60 -11.02 -5.26
CA GLU A 248 21.47 -12.43 -5.66
C GLU A 248 20.22 -13.09 -5.05
N ARG A 249 19.92 -12.79 -3.77
CA ARG A 249 18.66 -13.23 -3.15
C ARG A 249 17.45 -12.66 -3.87
N ALA A 250 17.47 -11.36 -4.20
CA ALA A 250 16.40 -10.75 -4.95
C ALA A 250 16.20 -11.41 -6.33
N VAL A 251 17.29 -11.75 -7.05
CA VAL A 251 17.22 -12.50 -8.32
C VAL A 251 16.52 -13.86 -8.13
N ALA A 252 16.91 -14.63 -7.11
CA ALA A 252 16.26 -15.92 -6.84
C ALA A 252 14.75 -15.74 -6.57
N ARG A 253 14.38 -14.71 -5.80
CA ARG A 253 12.97 -14.39 -5.48
C ARG A 253 12.18 -13.93 -6.70
N ILE A 254 12.83 -13.24 -7.65
CA ILE A 254 12.20 -12.88 -8.94
C ILE A 254 11.86 -14.15 -9.73
N GLY A 255 12.78 -15.12 -9.79
CA GLY A 255 12.53 -16.40 -10.45
C GLY A 255 11.35 -17.16 -9.84
N GLU A 256 11.30 -17.25 -8.51
CA GLU A 256 10.16 -17.83 -7.78
C GLU A 256 8.84 -17.10 -8.10
N LEU A 257 8.84 -15.77 -8.09
CA LEU A 257 7.66 -14.96 -8.35
C LEU A 257 7.08 -15.21 -9.74
N LEU A 258 7.95 -15.42 -10.74
CA LEU A 258 7.57 -15.61 -12.13
C LEU A 258 7.14 -17.06 -12.44
N ALA A 259 7.47 -18.02 -11.58
CA ALA A 259 7.14 -19.43 -11.77
C ALA A 259 5.63 -19.71 -11.71
N ASP A 260 4.89 -18.96 -10.89
CA ASP A 260 3.47 -19.21 -10.62
C ASP A 260 2.51 -18.51 -11.60
N GLY A 261 3.04 -17.88 -12.66
CA GLY A 261 2.24 -17.16 -13.66
C GLY A 261 1.68 -15.84 -13.11
N VAL A 262 2.28 -14.73 -13.52
CA VAL A 262 1.92 -13.40 -13.00
C VAL A 262 0.91 -12.71 -13.93
N PRO A 263 -0.31 -12.35 -13.46
CA PRO A 263 -1.31 -11.68 -14.29
C PRO A 263 -0.88 -10.27 -14.71
N VAL A 264 -1.40 -9.79 -15.84
CA VAL A 264 -1.21 -8.42 -16.34
C VAL A 264 -2.46 -7.60 -16.04
N VAL A 265 -2.29 -6.45 -15.40
CA VAL A 265 -3.32 -5.45 -15.09
C VAL A 265 -3.02 -4.17 -15.83
N GLU A 266 -4.02 -3.61 -16.51
CA GLU A 266 -3.92 -2.33 -17.22
C GLU A 266 -4.34 -1.17 -16.34
N GLN A 267 -3.58 -0.06 -16.36
CA GLN A 267 -3.85 1.17 -15.62
C GLN A 267 -4.06 2.36 -16.55
#